data_AF-A0A8B9L3U1-F1
#
_entry.id   AF-A0A8B9L3U1-F1
#
_cell.length_a   1.000
_cell.length_b   1.000
_cell.length_c   1.000
_cell.angle_alpha   90.00
_cell.angle_beta   90.00
_cell.angle_gamma   90.00
#
_symmetry.space_group_name_H-M   'P 1'
#
loop_
_entity.id
_entity.type
_entity.pdbx_description
1 polymer ?
#
loop_
_entity_poly.entity_id
_entity_poly.type
_entity_poly.pdbx_seq_one_letter_code
_entity_poly.pdbx_strand_id
1 'polypeptide(L)'
;MSFRDLRSFTEMMRALGYPRLISMENFRAPNFPLVAEILIWLVKRYEPQMDIPSDVDTESDRVFFIKAVAQFMATKAHIKLNLKRMYQADGYAVKEMLKITSVLYNAMKTKQNADDDQNLDEGSSKFKFDLGSKIADLKAARQLGSEITAMGASLYDLLGHEEDLRESRTAAIARPLEIAETERALRAAIKDVMENVQKTKEQLNNISSDEASLEAKIEKKKQELERNQKRLQTLQSVRPAFMEEYEKIEEELQKQYETYVEKFRNLSFLEQQLEDHHRVEQERFEEAENSIRMMQNKLREEDRRLMKNGVQEEDSDMDIPEDEGSDSDIEEGRPPKPYPARHSQITGRVGGRLVGNMQGGDSEEPRVKDTLRPPGPRRRRKKRKVCVCVCICVCRYVTIQ
;
A
#
# COMPACT_ATOMS: atom_id res chain seq x y z
N MET A 1 37.33 9.91 2.57
CA MET A 1 38.24 10.17 3.71
C MET A 1 39.38 11.06 3.24
N SER A 2 39.91 12.00 4.06
CA SER A 2 41.14 12.70 3.72
C SER A 2 42.34 11.83 4.11
N PHE A 3 43.30 11.62 3.20
CA PHE A 3 44.54 10.88 3.46
C PHE A 3 45.28 11.40 4.72
N ARG A 4 45.13 12.70 5.00
CA ARG A 4 45.66 13.37 6.18
C ARG A 4 45.09 12.85 7.50
N ASP A 5 43.79 12.54 7.54
CA ASP A 5 43.12 12.09 8.77
C ASP A 5 43.59 10.69 9.18
N LEU A 6 43.82 9.80 8.20
CA LEU A 6 44.27 8.43 8.46
C LEU A 6 45.72 8.40 8.92
N ARG A 7 46.57 9.23 8.31
CA ARG A 7 47.96 9.39 8.72
C ARG A 7 48.05 9.96 10.13
N SER A 8 47.30 11.03 10.41
CA SER A 8 47.25 11.61 11.76
C SER A 8 46.77 10.59 12.79
N PHE A 9 45.76 9.79 12.46
CA PHE A 9 45.25 8.75 13.35
C PHE A 9 46.29 7.68 13.67
N THR A 10 46.97 7.15 12.66
CA THR A 10 48.00 6.10 12.85
C THR A 10 49.20 6.61 13.64
N GLU A 11 49.64 7.85 13.40
CA GLU A 11 50.72 8.50 14.16
C GLU A 11 50.31 8.71 15.63
N MET A 12 49.11 9.23 15.90
CA MET A 12 48.62 9.44 17.27
C MET A 12 48.40 8.13 18.03
N MET A 13 47.86 7.10 17.38
CA MET A 13 47.67 5.78 17.99
C MET A 13 49.00 5.13 18.36
N ARG A 14 50.04 5.29 17.53
CA ARG A 14 51.40 4.84 17.85
C ARG A 14 51.98 5.60 19.03
N ALA A 15 51.83 6.93 19.08
CA ALA A 15 52.33 7.74 20.18
C ALA A 15 51.64 7.43 21.51
N LEU A 16 50.34 7.08 21.48
CA LEU A 16 49.61 6.59 22.63
C LEU A 16 49.99 5.15 23.03
N GLY A 17 50.78 4.44 22.23
CA GLY A 17 51.25 3.09 22.53
C GLY A 17 50.24 1.98 22.25
N TYR A 18 49.44 2.12 21.19
CA TYR A 18 48.58 1.02 20.72
C TYR A 18 49.45 -0.15 20.20
N PRO A 19 49.23 -1.40 20.67
CA PRO A 19 50.15 -2.51 20.46
C PRO A 19 50.17 -3.07 19.02
N ARG A 20 49.07 -2.91 18.27
CA ARG A 20 48.94 -3.44 16.91
C ARG A 20 49.27 -2.37 15.86
N LEU A 21 50.02 -2.74 14.83
CA LEU A 21 50.31 -1.82 13.72
C LEU A 21 49.04 -1.60 12.88
N ILE A 22 48.65 -0.33 12.76
CA ILE A 22 47.54 0.10 11.91
C ILE A 22 48.12 0.61 10.59
N SER A 23 47.80 -0.05 9.47
CA SER A 23 48.16 0.38 8.12
C SER A 23 47.06 1.22 7.48
N MET A 24 47.44 2.04 6.51
CA MET A 24 46.52 2.83 5.69
C MET A 24 45.56 1.94 4.88
N GLU A 25 45.95 0.69 4.60
CA GLU A 25 45.15 -0.25 3.80
C GLU A 25 44.02 -0.89 4.60
N ASN A 26 44.12 -0.92 5.94
CA ASN A 26 43.14 -1.60 6.79
C ASN A 26 41.74 -0.97 6.77
N PHE A 27 41.61 0.29 6.30
CA PHE A 27 40.35 1.02 6.21
C PHE A 27 39.94 1.37 4.78
N ARG A 28 40.61 0.78 3.76
CA ARG A 28 40.14 0.86 2.36
C ARG A 28 38.86 0.05 2.13
N ALA A 29 38.68 -1.01 2.90
CA ALA A 29 37.45 -1.79 2.98
C ALA A 29 36.94 -1.82 4.43
N PRO A 30 35.63 -2.05 4.66
CA PRO A 30 35.07 -2.17 5.99
C PRO A 30 35.76 -3.27 6.82
N ASN A 31 36.34 -2.89 7.95
CA ASN A 31 37.03 -3.81 8.86
C ASN A 31 36.53 -3.60 10.30
N PHE A 32 35.34 -4.14 10.57
CA PHE A 32 34.68 -3.99 11.88
C PHE A 32 35.47 -4.63 13.04
N PRO A 33 36.07 -5.83 12.91
CA PRO A 33 36.85 -6.42 14.00
C PRO A 33 38.00 -5.52 14.47
N LEU A 34 38.72 -4.89 13.53
CA LEU A 34 39.78 -3.94 13.86
C LEU A 34 39.24 -2.69 14.55
N VAL A 35 38.11 -2.14 14.08
CA VAL A 35 37.46 -0.98 14.71
C VAL A 35 37.01 -1.31 16.13
N ALA A 36 36.44 -2.49 16.35
CA ALA A 36 36.02 -2.94 17.68
C ALA A 36 37.20 -3.06 18.64
N GLU A 37 38.29 -3.71 18.20
CA GLU A 37 39.53 -3.84 18.99
C GLU A 37 40.10 -2.47 19.40
N ILE A 38 40.19 -1.55 18.44
CA ILE A 38 40.68 -0.19 18.66
C ILE A 38 39.80 0.57 19.65
N LEU A 39 38.47 0.48 19.51
CA LEU A 39 37.53 1.18 20.38
C LEU A 39 37.56 0.66 21.81
N ILE A 40 37.65 -0.66 21.99
CA ILE A 40 37.82 -1.27 23.32
C ILE A 40 39.10 -0.73 23.98
N TRP A 41 40.20 -0.71 23.22
CA TRP A 41 41.47 -0.19 23.73
C TRP A 41 41.39 1.29 24.12
N LEU A 42 40.79 2.13 23.28
CA LEU A 42 40.62 3.56 23.55
C LEU A 42 39.75 3.82 24.79
N VAL A 43 38.65 3.08 24.95
CA VAL A 43 37.78 3.22 26.12
C VAL A 43 38.49 2.76 27.39
N LYS A 44 39.21 1.63 27.36
CA LYS A 44 40.01 1.18 28.52
C LYS A 44 41.13 2.14 28.90
N ARG A 45 41.64 2.93 27.93
CA ARG A 45 42.60 4.02 28.18
C ARG A 45 41.96 5.19 28.95
N TYR A 46 40.67 5.44 28.74
CA TYR A 46 39.90 6.45 29.47
C TYR A 46 39.47 5.96 30.85
N GLU A 47 38.93 4.75 30.95
CA GLU A 47 38.45 4.16 32.19
C GLU A 47 38.80 2.65 32.24
N PRO A 48 39.82 2.25 33.03
CA PRO A 48 40.31 0.86 33.04
C PRO A 48 39.29 -0.18 33.51
N GLN A 49 38.29 0.24 34.30
CA GLN A 49 37.25 -0.62 34.90
C GLN A 49 36.01 -0.77 34.00
N MET A 50 35.98 -0.12 32.83
CA MET A 50 34.81 -0.18 31.94
C MET A 50 34.75 -1.53 31.25
N ASP A 51 33.65 -2.25 31.48
CA ASP A 51 33.35 -3.52 30.83
C ASP A 51 32.52 -3.27 29.57
N ILE A 52 33.10 -3.60 28.41
CA ILE A 52 32.45 -3.43 27.11
C ILE A 52 32.28 -4.83 26.51
N PRO A 53 31.09 -5.15 25.98
CA PRO A 53 30.87 -6.42 25.29
C PRO A 53 31.95 -6.65 24.21
N SER A 54 32.66 -7.79 24.27
CA SER A 54 33.70 -8.14 23.29
C SER A 54 33.16 -8.85 22.05
N ASP A 55 31.96 -9.42 22.16
CA ASP A 55 31.38 -10.25 21.11
C ASP A 55 30.78 -9.36 20.01
N VAL A 56 31.29 -9.51 18.79
CA VAL A 56 30.93 -8.67 17.62
C VAL A 56 30.65 -9.52 16.37
N ASP A 57 30.34 -10.80 16.57
CA ASP A 57 30.16 -11.75 15.46
C ASP A 57 28.83 -11.54 14.75
N THR A 58 27.76 -11.26 15.48
CA THR A 58 26.43 -11.00 14.90
C THR A 58 26.20 -9.51 14.64
N GLU A 59 25.30 -9.20 13.69
CA GLU A 59 24.93 -7.80 13.39
C GLU A 59 24.29 -7.10 14.61
N SER A 60 23.47 -7.83 15.38
CA SER A 60 22.87 -7.33 16.62
C SER A 60 23.93 -6.94 17.64
N ASP A 61 24.96 -7.78 17.82
CA ASP A 61 26.00 -7.55 18.81
C ASP A 61 26.88 -6.36 18.41
N ARG A 62 27.18 -6.22 17.11
CA ARG A 62 27.89 -5.04 16.58
C ARG A 62 27.13 -3.75 16.84
N VAL A 63 25.80 -3.75 16.67
CA VAL A 63 24.97 -2.56 16.95
C VAL A 63 24.93 -2.26 18.44
N PHE A 64 24.84 -3.28 19.30
CA PHE A 64 24.88 -3.13 20.74
C PHE A 64 26.23 -2.57 21.21
N PHE A 65 27.34 -3.12 20.71
CA PHE A 65 28.70 -2.68 20.96
C PHE A 65 28.89 -1.18 20.62
N ILE A 66 28.51 -0.76 19.41
CA ILE A 66 28.65 0.65 19.00
C ILE A 66 27.80 1.59 19.86
N LYS A 67 26.59 1.17 20.27
CA LYS A 67 25.75 1.95 21.18
C LYS A 67 26.39 2.10 22.56
N ALA A 68 26.93 1.02 23.12
CA ALA A 68 27.59 1.03 24.42
C ALA A 68 28.81 1.98 24.43
N VAL A 69 29.69 1.86 23.42
CA VAL A 69 30.86 2.74 23.28
C VAL A 69 30.43 4.20 23.09
N ALA A 70 29.45 4.47 22.23
CA ALA A 70 28.99 5.85 21.98
C ALA A 70 28.34 6.48 23.24
N GLN A 71 27.55 5.70 23.99
CA GLN A 71 26.95 6.15 25.24
C GLN A 71 28.01 6.45 26.30
N PHE A 72 29.01 5.59 26.45
CA PHE A 72 30.14 5.81 27.34
C PHE A 72 30.87 7.12 27.01
N MET A 73 31.28 7.28 25.74
CA MET A 73 32.04 8.46 25.32
C MET A 73 31.23 9.76 25.43
N ALA A 74 29.92 9.71 25.23
CA ALA A 74 29.06 10.88 25.39
C ALA A 74 28.84 11.28 26.85
N THR A 75 28.77 10.31 27.77
CA THR A 75 28.47 10.57 29.19
C THR A 75 29.70 10.87 30.02
N LYS A 76 30.82 10.19 29.76
CA LYS A 76 32.05 10.28 30.57
C LYS A 76 33.11 11.20 29.97
N ALA A 77 33.27 11.17 28.65
CA ALA A 77 34.24 12.00 27.95
C ALA A 77 33.61 13.24 27.28
N HIS A 78 32.27 13.36 27.31
CA HIS A 78 31.50 14.40 26.62
C HIS A 78 31.80 14.50 25.10
N ILE A 79 32.18 13.38 24.48
CA ILE A 79 32.47 13.30 23.04
C ILE A 79 31.26 12.71 22.31
N LYS A 80 30.69 13.48 21.39
CA LYS A 80 29.58 13.03 20.52
C LYS A 80 30.12 12.31 19.28
N LEU A 81 29.82 11.01 19.18
CA LEU A 81 30.22 10.14 18.07
C LEU A 81 29.05 9.84 17.15
N ASN A 82 29.33 9.64 15.86
CA ASN A 82 28.33 9.21 14.87
C ASN A 82 28.31 7.68 14.72
N LEU A 83 27.28 7.03 15.26
CA LEU A 83 27.15 5.57 15.29
C LEU A 83 27.14 4.94 13.90
N LYS A 84 26.52 5.61 12.91
CA LYS A 84 26.45 5.09 11.53
C LYS A 84 27.83 5.03 10.89
N ARG A 85 28.65 6.06 11.11
CA ARG A 85 30.02 6.10 10.60
C ARG A 85 30.94 5.13 11.30
N MET A 86 30.75 4.91 12.61
CA MET A 86 31.50 3.89 13.33
C MET A 86 31.16 2.47 12.84
N TYR A 87 29.88 2.20 12.57
CA TYR A 87 29.43 0.90 12.05
C TYR A 87 29.91 0.60 10.63
N GLN A 88 30.09 1.63 9.78
CA GLN A 88 30.65 1.48 8.44
C GLN A 88 32.08 0.89 8.45
N ALA A 89 32.79 1.02 9.57
CA ALA A 89 34.10 0.45 9.83
C ALA A 89 35.18 0.69 8.75
N ASP A 90 35.03 1.78 8.01
CA ASP A 90 35.93 2.21 6.94
C ASP A 90 36.60 3.55 7.32
N GLY A 91 37.12 4.29 6.35
CA GLY A 91 37.72 5.59 6.58
C GLY A 91 36.80 6.64 7.25
N TYR A 92 35.48 6.46 7.27
CA TYR A 92 34.56 7.33 8.02
C TYR A 92 34.54 6.99 9.52
N ALA A 93 34.74 5.73 9.89
CA ALA A 93 34.89 5.32 11.29
C ALA A 93 36.14 5.93 11.92
N VAL A 94 37.23 6.01 11.16
CA VAL A 94 38.48 6.63 11.60
C VAL A 94 38.30 8.09 11.99
N LYS A 95 37.47 8.86 11.26
CA LYS A 95 37.17 10.25 11.64
C LYS A 95 36.50 10.37 13.00
N GLU A 96 35.66 9.40 13.35
CA GLU A 96 35.00 9.37 14.66
C GLU A 96 35.97 8.91 15.76
N MET A 97 36.81 7.90 15.48
CA MET A 97 37.87 7.46 16.42
C MET A 97 38.95 8.53 16.66
N LEU A 98 39.25 9.36 15.65
CA LEU A 98 40.20 10.46 15.77
C LEU A 98 39.76 11.46 16.84
N LYS A 99 38.46 11.73 17.01
CA LYS A 99 37.94 12.64 18.05
C LYS A 99 38.36 12.19 19.45
N ILE A 100 38.30 10.87 19.70
CA ILE A 100 38.71 10.25 20.96
C ILE A 100 40.23 10.33 21.12
N THR A 101 40.94 9.94 20.06
CA THR A 101 42.39 9.84 20.04
C THR A 101 43.06 11.21 20.23
N SER A 102 42.54 12.27 19.61
CA SER A 102 43.09 13.62 19.72
C SER A 102 43.00 14.16 21.14
N VAL A 103 41.93 13.87 21.89
CA VAL A 103 41.80 14.32 23.29
C VAL A 103 42.84 13.63 24.17
N LEU A 104 43.01 12.31 24.04
CA LEU A 104 44.03 11.55 24.77
C LEU A 104 45.45 12.00 24.40
N TYR A 105 45.70 12.21 23.12
CA TYR A 105 47.00 12.64 22.61
C TYR A 105 47.38 14.04 23.11
N ASN A 106 46.44 14.98 23.10
CA ASN A 106 46.66 16.33 23.62
C ASN A 106 46.95 16.32 25.13
N ALA A 107 46.20 15.52 25.91
CA ALA A 107 46.43 15.38 27.35
C ALA A 107 47.83 14.80 27.66
N MET A 108 48.29 13.84 26.86
CA MET A 108 49.65 13.28 26.97
C MET A 108 50.72 14.34 26.66
N LYS A 109 50.53 15.13 25.59
CA LYS A 109 51.48 16.17 25.18
C LYS A 109 51.59 17.32 26.20
N THR A 110 50.48 17.70 26.84
CA THR A 110 50.49 18.74 27.88
C THR A 110 51.30 18.33 29.11
N LYS A 111 51.32 17.04 29.48
CA LYS A 111 52.19 16.55 30.57
C LYS A 111 53.67 16.63 30.20
N GLN A 112 54.04 16.26 28.98
CA GLN A 112 55.44 16.32 28.53
C GLN A 112 56.00 17.76 28.51
N ASN A 113 55.19 18.75 28.11
CA ASN A 113 55.64 20.15 28.08
C ASN A 113 55.80 20.80 29.46
N ALA A 114 55.20 20.24 30.51
CA ALA A 114 55.28 20.79 31.88
C ALA A 114 56.55 20.37 32.63
N ASP A 115 57.18 19.26 32.21
CA ASP A 115 58.43 18.76 32.81
C ASP A 115 59.69 19.42 32.23
N ASP A 116 59.61 20.10 31.08
CA ASP A 116 60.76 20.75 30.41
C ASP A 116 61.09 22.17 30.92
N ASP A 117 60.18 22.84 31.65
CA ASP A 117 60.31 24.28 32.03
C ASP A 117 60.94 24.53 33.42
N GLN A 118 61.28 23.47 34.17
CA GLN A 118 61.79 23.60 35.56
C GLN A 118 63.32 23.59 35.71
N ASN A 119 64.10 23.62 34.62
CA ASN A 119 65.55 23.36 34.65
C ASN A 119 66.48 24.55 34.31
N LEU A 120 66.03 25.81 34.36
CA LEU A 120 66.79 26.93 33.77
C LEU A 120 66.93 28.23 34.61
N ASP A 121 67.03 28.19 35.94
CA ASP A 121 67.49 29.41 36.65
C ASP A 121 68.20 29.16 37.98
N GLU A 122 69.54 29.06 37.95
CA GLU A 122 70.35 29.45 39.11
C GLU A 122 71.75 29.92 38.68
N GLY A 123 71.98 31.24 38.75
CA GLY A 123 73.31 31.80 38.91
C GLY A 123 73.68 32.97 37.99
N SER A 124 73.62 34.21 38.52
CA SER A 124 74.77 35.14 38.52
C SER A 124 74.36 36.59 38.84
N SER A 125 74.65 36.99 40.08
CA SER A 125 74.99 38.34 40.59
C SER A 125 75.08 39.52 39.61
N LYS A 126 74.51 40.67 40.00
CA LYS A 126 75.28 41.89 40.39
C LYS A 126 74.38 43.08 40.73
N PHE A 127 74.73 43.72 41.84
CA PHE A 127 74.32 45.07 42.26
C PHE A 127 74.22 46.06 41.09
N LYS A 128 73.01 46.49 40.78
CA LYS A 128 72.71 47.81 40.21
C LYS A 128 71.73 48.49 41.14
N PHE A 129 72.03 49.72 41.54
CA PHE A 129 71.11 50.55 42.30
C PHE A 129 69.98 50.97 41.34
N ASP A 130 69.00 50.09 41.17
CA ASP A 130 67.92 50.27 40.21
C ASP A 130 66.85 51.18 40.81
N LEU A 131 66.99 52.49 40.58
CA LEU A 131 65.94 53.47 40.93
C LEU A 131 64.61 53.12 40.25
N GLY A 132 64.65 52.45 39.10
CA GLY A 132 63.48 51.90 38.42
C GLY A 132 62.76 50.81 39.23
N SER A 133 63.49 49.92 39.92
CA SER A 133 62.90 48.91 40.81
C SER A 133 62.21 49.57 42.01
N LYS A 134 62.84 50.54 42.66
CA LYS A 134 62.24 51.27 43.79
C LYS A 134 61.03 52.11 43.40
N ILE A 135 61.01 52.67 42.17
CA ILE A 135 59.84 53.39 41.64
C ILE A 135 58.71 52.40 41.31
N ALA A 136 59.04 51.22 40.78
CA ALA A 136 58.06 50.15 40.58
C ALA A 136 57.48 49.67 41.91
N ASP A 137 58.32 49.47 42.93
CA ASP A 137 57.91 49.11 44.29
C ASP A 137 57.03 50.20 44.92
N LEU A 138 57.36 51.48 44.72
CA LEU A 138 56.53 52.60 45.19
C LEU A 138 55.19 52.68 44.46
N LYS A 139 55.14 52.39 43.16
CA LYS A 139 53.89 52.29 42.40
C LYS A 139 53.06 51.11 42.89
N ALA A 140 53.68 49.95 43.10
CA ALA A 140 53.04 48.77 43.66
C ALA A 140 52.51 49.05 45.07
N ALA A 141 53.26 49.74 45.93
CA ALA A 141 52.82 50.13 47.26
C ALA A 141 51.62 51.08 47.24
N ARG A 142 51.57 52.04 46.29
CA ARG A 142 50.39 52.91 46.10
C ARG A 142 49.18 52.15 45.56
N GLN A 143 49.42 51.20 44.66
CA GLN A 143 48.38 50.34 44.11
C GLN A 143 47.77 49.47 45.22
N LEU A 144 48.61 48.82 46.03
CA LEU A 144 48.20 48.05 47.21
C LEU A 144 47.47 48.93 48.23
N GLY A 145 47.93 50.18 48.46
CA GLY A 145 47.22 51.12 49.33
C GLY A 145 45.80 51.45 48.82
N SER A 146 45.65 51.62 47.51
CA SER A 146 44.33 51.80 46.88
C SER A 146 43.46 50.55 47.00
N GLU A 147 44.05 49.37 46.81
CA GLU A 147 43.35 48.08 46.96
C GLU A 147 42.91 47.81 48.39
N ILE A 148 43.74 48.12 49.39
CA ILE A 148 43.39 48.02 50.81
C ILE A 148 42.18 48.92 51.11
N THR A 149 42.18 50.13 50.56
CA THR A 149 41.05 51.06 50.74
C THR A 149 39.78 50.54 50.07
N ALA A 150 39.90 50.01 48.86
CA ALA A 150 38.78 49.42 48.13
C ALA A 150 38.23 48.15 48.82
N MET A 151 39.11 47.27 49.30
CA MET A 151 38.72 46.09 50.07
C MET A 151 38.10 46.47 51.42
N GLY A 152 38.62 47.51 52.07
CA GLY A 152 38.04 48.04 53.31
C GLY A 152 36.62 48.57 53.11
N ALA A 153 36.38 49.32 52.02
CA ALA A 153 35.04 49.77 51.65
C ALA A 153 34.11 48.61 51.32
N SER A 154 34.55 47.65 50.50
CA SER A 154 33.78 46.45 50.19
C SER A 154 33.45 45.62 51.43
N LEU A 155 34.39 45.50 52.37
CA LEU A 155 34.17 44.78 53.63
C LEU A 155 33.16 45.52 54.50
N TYR A 156 33.23 46.84 54.58
CA TYR A 156 32.26 47.65 55.31
C TYR A 156 30.84 47.45 54.77
N ASP A 157 30.67 47.50 53.44
CA ASP A 157 29.37 47.28 52.80
C ASP A 157 28.85 45.85 53.06
N LEU A 158 29.71 44.84 52.92
CA LEU A 158 29.35 43.45 53.17
C LEU A 158 28.97 43.19 54.63
N LEU A 159 29.70 43.78 55.59
CA LEU A 159 29.39 43.69 57.01
C LEU A 159 28.11 44.45 57.37
N GLY A 160 27.82 45.55 56.67
CA GLY A 160 26.56 46.29 56.82
C GLY A 160 25.34 45.45 56.46
N HIS A 161 25.47 44.49 55.53
CA HIS A 161 24.41 43.55 55.16
C HIS A 161 24.31 42.31 56.07
N GLU A 162 25.23 42.09 57.01
CA GLU A 162 25.24 40.87 57.82
C GLU A 162 24.01 40.76 58.73
N GLU A 163 23.44 41.88 59.19
CA GLU A 163 22.23 41.84 60.03
C GLU A 163 21.03 41.23 59.27
N ASP A 164 20.77 41.73 58.06
CA ASP A 164 19.71 41.22 57.16
C ASP A 164 19.99 39.78 56.72
N LEU A 165 21.25 39.49 56.34
CA LEU A 165 21.66 38.15 55.91
C LEU A 165 21.56 37.14 57.05
N ARG A 166 21.86 37.55 58.29
CA ARG A 166 21.76 36.70 59.48
C ARG A 166 20.30 36.41 59.81
N GLU A 167 19.42 37.39 59.74
CA GLU A 167 17.99 37.17 59.94
C GLU A 167 17.43 36.22 58.87
N SER A 168 17.69 36.51 57.60
CA SER A 168 17.27 35.68 56.46
C SER A 168 17.80 34.23 56.57
N ARG A 169 19.08 34.07 56.91
CA ARG A 169 19.70 32.76 57.14
C ARG A 169 19.03 32.02 58.31
N THR A 170 18.78 32.72 59.42
CA THR A 170 18.13 32.12 60.60
C THR A 170 16.69 31.72 60.29
N ALA A 171 15.94 32.56 59.57
CA ALA A 171 14.57 32.26 59.13
C ALA A 171 14.53 31.07 58.15
N ALA A 172 15.48 30.99 57.21
CA ALA A 172 15.58 29.88 56.27
C ALA A 172 15.94 28.56 56.97
N ILE A 173 16.84 28.59 57.97
CA ILE A 173 17.23 27.43 58.77
C ILE A 173 16.08 27.00 59.71
N ALA A 174 15.37 27.96 60.29
CA ALA A 174 14.25 27.71 61.19
C ALA A 174 12.99 27.22 60.46
N ARG A 175 12.94 27.33 59.13
CA ARG A 175 11.83 26.84 58.32
C ARG A 175 11.68 25.32 58.53
N PRO A 176 10.54 24.84 59.07
CA PRO A 176 10.28 23.42 59.17
C PRO A 176 10.24 22.80 57.77
N LEU A 177 11.03 21.76 57.54
CA LEU A 177 10.95 21.00 56.29
C LEU A 177 9.68 20.13 56.34
N GLU A 178 8.79 20.28 55.35
CA GLU A 178 7.56 19.49 55.19
C GLU A 178 7.87 18.06 54.66
N ILE A 179 8.74 17.36 55.38
CA ILE A 179 9.20 16.01 55.03
C ILE A 179 8.02 15.03 54.99
N ALA A 180 7.07 15.16 55.93
CA ALA A 180 5.92 14.28 55.99
C ALA A 180 4.96 14.43 54.78
N GLU A 181 4.78 15.65 54.27
CA GLU A 181 3.91 15.90 53.12
C GLU A 181 4.56 15.45 51.82
N THR A 182 5.86 15.74 51.66
CA THR A 182 6.65 15.26 50.51
C THR A 182 6.73 13.75 50.49
N GLU A 183 6.92 13.09 51.63
CA GLU A 183 6.89 11.63 51.75
C GLU A 183 5.50 11.06 51.40
N ARG A 184 4.42 11.69 51.89
CA ARG A 184 3.05 11.26 51.56
C ARG A 184 2.76 11.38 50.06
N ALA A 185 3.15 12.50 49.45
CA ALA A 185 3.00 12.71 48.02
C ALA A 185 3.81 11.70 47.21
N LEU A 186 5.04 11.40 47.63
CA LEU A 186 5.88 10.39 46.99
C LEU A 186 5.27 8.99 47.11
N ARG A 187 4.76 8.61 48.28
CA ARG A 187 4.07 7.32 48.50
C ARG A 187 2.81 7.21 47.63
N ALA A 188 2.04 8.28 47.48
CA ALA A 188 0.87 8.31 46.60
C ALA A 188 1.28 8.12 45.12
N ALA A 189 2.29 8.86 44.66
CA ALA A 189 2.79 8.73 43.29
C ALA A 189 3.32 7.32 42.99
N ILE A 190 4.03 6.70 43.92
CA ILE A 190 4.48 5.31 43.79
C ILE A 190 3.29 4.37 43.63
N LYS A 191 2.26 4.52 44.48
CA LYS A 191 1.05 3.70 44.41
C LYS A 191 0.34 3.83 43.06
N ASP A 192 0.17 5.05 42.56
CA ASP A 192 -0.49 5.31 41.27
C ASP A 192 0.31 4.69 40.11
N VAL A 193 1.64 4.78 40.15
CA VAL A 193 2.50 4.12 39.15
C VAL A 193 2.38 2.60 39.24
N MET A 194 2.37 2.02 40.44
CA MET A 194 2.18 0.58 40.61
C MET A 194 0.84 0.09 40.06
N GLU A 195 -0.25 0.84 40.30
CA GLU A 195 -1.56 0.51 39.75
C GLU A 195 -1.58 0.60 38.22
N ASN A 196 -0.94 1.62 37.64
CA ASN A 196 -0.79 1.74 36.20
C ASN A 196 0.02 0.59 35.58
N VAL A 197 1.09 0.14 36.26
CA VAL A 197 1.89 -1.02 35.84
C VAL A 197 1.04 -2.28 35.86
N GLN A 198 0.26 -2.50 36.92
CA GLN A 198 -0.61 -3.66 37.05
C GLN A 198 -1.69 -3.67 35.95
N LYS A 199 -2.35 -2.53 35.71
CA LYS A 199 -3.34 -2.38 34.63
C LYS A 199 -2.74 -2.65 33.25
N THR A 200 -1.53 -2.14 32.99
CA THR A 200 -0.84 -2.38 31.71
C THR A 200 -0.49 -3.87 31.55
N LYS A 201 -0.11 -4.54 32.64
CA LYS A 201 0.17 -5.98 32.64
C LYS A 201 -1.08 -6.81 32.33
N GLU A 202 -2.23 -6.45 32.90
CA GLU A 202 -3.51 -7.10 32.59
C GLU A 202 -3.92 -6.90 31.13
N GLN A 203 -3.75 -5.68 30.61
CA GLN A 203 -3.99 -5.40 29.18
C GLN A 203 -3.08 -6.24 28.27
N LEU A 204 -1.81 -6.39 28.64
CA LEU A 204 -0.86 -7.21 27.88
C LEU A 204 -1.25 -8.69 27.88
N ASN A 205 -1.70 -9.22 29.03
CA ASN A 205 -2.20 -10.59 29.12
C ASN A 205 -3.45 -10.81 28.25
N ASN A 206 -4.38 -9.85 28.25
CA ASN A 206 -5.58 -9.93 27.41
C ASN A 206 -5.21 -9.93 25.92
N ILE A 207 -4.31 -9.03 25.50
CA ILE A 207 -3.81 -8.98 24.11
C ILE A 207 -3.13 -10.30 23.74
N SER A 208 -2.31 -10.87 24.63
CA SER A 208 -1.66 -12.16 24.38
C SER A 208 -2.67 -13.31 24.21
N SER A 209 -3.75 -13.32 25.00
CA SER A 209 -4.85 -14.28 24.83
C SER A 209 -5.60 -14.08 23.51
N ASP A 210 -5.87 -12.84 23.12
CA ASP A 210 -6.54 -12.51 21.86
C ASP A 210 -5.67 -12.88 20.66
N GLU A 211 -4.36 -12.62 20.73
CA GLU A 211 -3.38 -13.03 19.72
C GLU A 211 -3.37 -14.54 19.53
N ALA A 212 -3.28 -15.33 20.61
CA ALA A 212 -3.33 -16.79 20.53
C ALA A 212 -4.65 -17.31 19.93
N SER A 213 -5.78 -16.68 20.29
CA SER A 213 -7.10 -17.02 19.75
C SER A 213 -7.20 -16.71 18.25
N LEU A 214 -6.68 -15.57 17.81
CA LEU A 214 -6.65 -15.18 16.41
C LEU A 214 -5.72 -16.07 15.59
N GLU A 215 -4.55 -16.43 16.11
CA GLU A 215 -3.63 -17.34 15.43
C GLU A 215 -4.27 -18.72 15.22
N ALA A 216 -4.96 -19.25 16.23
CA ALA A 216 -5.71 -20.50 16.11
C ALA A 216 -6.83 -20.42 15.04
N LYS A 217 -7.53 -19.28 14.95
CA LYS A 217 -8.55 -19.04 13.90
C LYS A 217 -7.93 -18.95 12.51
N ILE A 218 -6.81 -18.25 12.38
CA ILE A 218 -6.06 -18.12 11.12
C ILE A 218 -5.61 -19.49 10.65
N GLU A 219 -5.04 -20.31 11.53
CA GLU A 219 -4.56 -21.64 11.20
C GLU A 219 -5.70 -22.57 10.76
N LYS A 220 -6.83 -22.55 11.47
CA LYS A 220 -8.04 -23.27 11.05
C LYS A 220 -8.51 -22.83 9.66
N LYS A 221 -8.50 -21.52 9.37
CA LYS A 221 -8.91 -20.97 8.07
C LYS A 221 -7.92 -21.33 6.95
N LYS A 222 -6.62 -21.36 7.23
CA LYS A 222 -5.60 -21.83 6.28
C LYS A 222 -5.84 -23.28 5.89
N GLN A 223 -6.10 -24.16 6.87
CA GLN A 223 -6.38 -25.57 6.60
C GLN A 223 -7.69 -25.77 5.81
N GLU A 224 -8.74 -25.01 6.14
CA GLU A 224 -10.00 -25.01 5.35
C GLU A 224 -9.76 -24.55 3.91
N LEU A 225 -8.98 -23.49 3.72
CA LEU A 225 -8.62 -22.97 2.39
C LEU A 225 -7.85 -24.01 1.57
N GLU A 226 -6.84 -24.65 2.16
CA GLU A 226 -6.03 -25.66 1.49
C GLU A 226 -6.88 -26.87 1.06
N ARG A 227 -7.79 -27.33 1.92
CA ARG A 227 -8.74 -28.42 1.59
C ARG A 227 -9.64 -28.02 0.42
N ASN A 228 -10.19 -26.81 0.45
CA ASN A 228 -11.05 -26.30 -0.62
C ASN A 228 -10.29 -26.11 -1.92
N GLN A 229 -9.04 -25.64 -1.88
CA GLN A 229 -8.17 -25.54 -3.06
C GLN A 229 -7.89 -26.90 -3.67
N LYS A 230 -7.54 -27.91 -2.86
CA LYS A 230 -7.37 -29.30 -3.34
C LYS A 230 -8.64 -29.85 -3.98
N ARG A 231 -9.80 -29.61 -3.35
CA ARG A 231 -11.10 -30.00 -3.90
C ARG A 231 -11.40 -29.31 -5.23
N LEU A 232 -11.15 -28.00 -5.32
CA LEU A 232 -11.33 -27.23 -6.55
C LEU A 232 -10.42 -27.75 -7.66
N GLN A 233 -9.15 -27.99 -7.36
CA GLN A 233 -8.19 -28.53 -8.34
C GLN A 233 -8.64 -29.90 -8.86
N THR A 234 -9.15 -30.76 -7.97
CA THR A 234 -9.72 -32.06 -8.36
C THR A 234 -10.93 -31.87 -9.27
N LEU A 235 -11.87 -30.99 -8.91
CA LEU A 235 -13.06 -30.69 -9.73
C LEU A 235 -12.69 -30.10 -11.09
N GLN A 236 -11.68 -29.24 -11.17
CA GLN A 236 -11.21 -28.66 -12.43
C GLN A 236 -10.52 -29.69 -13.33
N SER A 237 -9.84 -30.67 -12.74
CA SER A 237 -9.19 -31.73 -13.52
C SER A 237 -10.17 -32.74 -14.11
N VAL A 238 -11.37 -32.86 -13.52
CA VAL A 238 -12.39 -33.80 -13.96
C VAL A 238 -13.24 -33.15 -15.03
N ARG A 239 -13.20 -33.72 -16.23
CA ARG A 239 -14.11 -33.37 -17.32
C ARG A 239 -15.56 -33.74 -16.92
N PRO A 240 -16.56 -32.85 -17.07
CA PRO A 240 -17.94 -33.18 -16.74
C PRO A 240 -18.46 -34.33 -17.62
N ALA A 241 -19.21 -35.26 -17.02
CA ALA A 241 -19.61 -36.53 -17.64
C ALA A 241 -20.37 -36.35 -18.97
N PHE A 242 -21.19 -35.32 -19.09
CA PHE A 242 -22.02 -35.07 -20.29
C PHE A 242 -21.33 -34.20 -21.34
N MET A 243 -20.09 -33.75 -21.12
CA MET A 243 -19.40 -32.89 -22.09
C MET A 243 -19.09 -33.62 -23.40
N GLU A 244 -18.79 -34.92 -23.33
CA GLU A 244 -18.55 -35.71 -24.54
C GLU A 244 -19.83 -35.92 -25.35
N GLU A 245 -20.95 -36.17 -24.68
CA GLU A 245 -22.26 -36.26 -25.33
C GLU A 245 -22.67 -34.93 -25.95
N TYR A 246 -22.45 -33.82 -25.24
CA TYR A 246 -22.70 -32.47 -25.73
C TYR A 246 -21.92 -32.17 -27.02
N GLU A 247 -20.59 -32.37 -27.00
CA GLU A 247 -19.73 -32.13 -28.17
C GLU A 247 -20.13 -33.00 -29.36
N LYS A 248 -20.48 -34.27 -29.12
CA LYS A 248 -20.97 -35.18 -30.16
C LYS A 248 -22.28 -34.69 -30.77
N ILE A 249 -23.22 -34.21 -29.95
CA ILE A 249 -24.49 -33.67 -30.42
C ILE A 249 -24.28 -32.36 -31.19
N GLU A 250 -23.37 -31.50 -30.76
CA GLU A 250 -23.01 -30.28 -31.51
C GLU A 250 -22.46 -30.61 -32.91
N GLU A 251 -21.55 -31.58 -33.00
CA GLU A 251 -21.03 -32.02 -34.30
C GLU A 251 -22.13 -32.61 -35.19
N GLU A 252 -23.03 -33.41 -34.62
CA GLU A 252 -24.15 -33.97 -35.36
C GLU A 252 -25.11 -32.87 -35.83
N LEU A 253 -25.42 -31.90 -34.97
CA LEU A 253 -26.25 -30.75 -35.31
C LEU A 253 -25.64 -29.96 -36.48
N GLN A 254 -24.32 -29.76 -36.47
CA GLN A 254 -23.63 -29.06 -37.55
C GLN A 254 -23.76 -29.79 -38.89
N LYS A 255 -23.59 -31.13 -38.90
CA LYS A 255 -23.78 -31.97 -40.10
C LYS A 255 -25.23 -31.95 -40.61
N GLN A 256 -26.19 -32.02 -39.68
CA GLN A 256 -27.61 -31.94 -40.03
C GLN A 256 -27.98 -30.57 -40.61
N TYR A 257 -27.41 -29.50 -40.07
CA TYR A 257 -27.63 -28.14 -40.59
C TYR A 257 -27.08 -27.99 -42.02
N GLU A 258 -25.88 -28.53 -42.30
CA GLU A 258 -25.32 -28.50 -43.66
C GLU A 258 -26.23 -29.24 -44.66
N THR A 259 -26.68 -30.44 -44.29
CA THR A 259 -27.62 -31.23 -45.11
C THR A 259 -28.96 -30.51 -45.30
N TYR A 260 -29.46 -29.87 -44.24
CA TYR A 260 -30.69 -29.07 -44.30
C TYR A 260 -30.56 -27.91 -45.29
N VAL A 261 -29.45 -27.17 -45.25
CA VAL A 261 -29.21 -26.03 -46.15
C VAL A 261 -29.16 -26.49 -47.61
N GLU A 262 -28.52 -27.62 -47.90
CA GLU A 262 -28.49 -28.19 -49.24
C GLU A 262 -29.89 -28.59 -49.73
N LYS A 263 -30.64 -29.33 -48.90
CA LYS A 263 -32.02 -29.72 -49.23
C LYS A 263 -32.94 -28.53 -49.39
N PHE A 264 -32.78 -27.50 -48.56
CA PHE A 264 -33.55 -26.27 -48.65
C PHE A 264 -33.28 -25.56 -49.98
N ARG A 265 -32.01 -25.43 -50.39
CA ARG A 265 -31.64 -24.86 -51.70
C ARG A 265 -32.26 -25.64 -52.86
N ASN A 266 -32.19 -26.98 -52.80
CA ASN A 266 -32.77 -27.84 -53.83
C ASN A 266 -34.30 -27.70 -53.88
N LEU A 267 -34.96 -27.66 -52.73
CA LEU A 267 -36.40 -27.47 -52.64
C LEU A 267 -36.82 -26.12 -53.22
N SER A 268 -36.19 -25.02 -52.80
CA SER A 268 -36.49 -23.68 -53.33
C SER A 268 -36.29 -23.60 -54.85
N PHE A 269 -35.27 -24.28 -55.39
CA PHE A 269 -35.05 -24.36 -56.83
C PHE A 269 -36.15 -25.15 -57.56
N LEU A 270 -36.62 -26.26 -56.99
CA LEU A 270 -37.70 -27.06 -57.58
C LEU A 270 -39.05 -26.35 -57.48
N GLU A 271 -39.33 -25.69 -56.36
CA GLU A 271 -40.52 -24.85 -56.17
C GLU A 271 -40.56 -23.73 -57.23
N GLN A 272 -39.45 -23.02 -57.43
CA GLN A 272 -39.34 -21.98 -58.47
C GLN A 272 -39.60 -22.54 -59.88
N GLN A 273 -39.01 -23.68 -60.24
CA GLN A 273 -39.24 -24.29 -61.55
C GLN A 273 -40.69 -24.71 -61.75
N LEU A 274 -41.35 -25.19 -60.70
CA LEU A 274 -42.74 -25.61 -60.75
C LEU A 274 -43.67 -24.40 -60.89
N GLU A 275 -43.39 -23.30 -60.20
CA GLU A 275 -44.08 -22.02 -60.39
C GLU A 275 -43.90 -21.48 -61.81
N ASP A 276 -42.67 -21.54 -62.37
CA ASP A 276 -42.40 -21.13 -63.74
C ASP A 276 -43.14 -22.00 -64.76
N HIS A 277 -43.23 -23.32 -64.53
CA HIS A 277 -44.01 -24.23 -65.39
C HIS A 277 -45.49 -23.90 -65.37
N HIS A 278 -46.08 -23.73 -64.18
CA HIS A 278 -47.48 -23.34 -64.05
C HIS A 278 -47.75 -21.97 -64.69
N ARG A 279 -46.82 -21.01 -64.58
CA ARG A 279 -46.94 -19.71 -65.27
C ARG A 279 -47.00 -19.88 -66.78
N VAL A 280 -46.11 -20.68 -67.37
CA VAL A 280 -46.09 -20.93 -68.83
C VAL A 280 -47.34 -21.69 -69.28
N GLU A 281 -47.82 -22.67 -68.51
CA GLU A 281 -49.07 -23.37 -68.82
C GLU A 281 -50.28 -22.42 -68.77
N GLN A 282 -50.32 -21.54 -67.78
CA GLN A 282 -51.37 -20.53 -67.65
C GLN A 282 -51.34 -19.54 -68.82
N GLU A 283 -50.16 -19.02 -69.18
CA GLU A 283 -49.99 -18.14 -70.37
C GLU A 283 -50.47 -18.84 -71.65
N ARG A 284 -50.13 -20.12 -71.84
CA ARG A 284 -50.62 -20.91 -72.99
C ARG A 284 -52.13 -21.10 -72.99
N PHE A 285 -52.72 -21.34 -71.81
CA PHE A 285 -54.16 -21.47 -71.66
C PHE A 285 -54.85 -20.14 -72.01
N GLU A 286 -54.35 -19.03 -71.49
CA GLU A 286 -54.84 -17.68 -71.79
C GLU A 286 -54.67 -17.31 -73.28
N GLU A 287 -53.56 -17.67 -73.92
CA GLU A 287 -53.35 -17.52 -75.36
C GLU A 287 -54.36 -18.33 -76.18
N ALA A 288 -54.62 -19.58 -75.78
CA ALA A 288 -55.62 -20.44 -76.43
C ALA A 288 -57.05 -19.89 -76.24
N GLU A 289 -57.40 -19.45 -75.03
CA GLU A 289 -58.68 -18.82 -74.74
C GLU A 289 -58.85 -17.52 -75.54
N ASN A 290 -57.84 -16.67 -75.59
CA ASN A 290 -57.83 -15.45 -76.39
C ASN A 290 -58.00 -15.75 -77.90
N SER A 291 -57.35 -16.80 -78.41
CA SER A 291 -57.47 -17.24 -79.80
C SER A 291 -58.89 -17.74 -80.12
N ILE A 292 -59.47 -18.57 -79.25
CA ILE A 292 -60.87 -19.03 -79.36
C ILE A 292 -61.83 -17.84 -79.31
N ARG A 293 -61.63 -16.91 -78.36
CA ARG A 293 -62.45 -15.70 -78.21
C ARG A 293 -62.36 -14.79 -79.45
N MET A 294 -61.17 -14.61 -80.02
CA MET A 294 -61.01 -13.90 -81.30
C MET A 294 -61.73 -14.61 -82.44
N MET A 295 -61.66 -15.94 -82.52
CA MET A 295 -62.36 -16.73 -83.54
C MET A 295 -63.88 -16.62 -83.39
N GLN A 296 -64.41 -16.73 -82.17
CA GLN A 296 -65.84 -16.54 -81.88
C GLN A 296 -66.31 -15.12 -82.25
N ASN A 297 -65.52 -14.10 -81.92
CA ASN A 297 -65.83 -12.72 -82.30
C ASN A 297 -65.82 -12.51 -83.82
N LYS A 298 -64.86 -13.12 -84.54
CA LYS A 298 -64.84 -13.09 -86.02
C LYS A 298 -66.07 -13.78 -86.61
N LEU A 299 -66.46 -14.95 -86.10
CA LEU A 299 -67.68 -15.63 -86.55
C LEU A 299 -68.92 -14.77 -86.31
N ARG A 300 -69.06 -14.18 -85.12
CA ARG A 300 -70.17 -13.25 -84.81
C ARG A 300 -70.18 -12.02 -85.72
N GLU A 301 -69.01 -11.50 -86.09
CA GLU A 301 -68.90 -10.38 -87.02
C GLU A 301 -69.23 -10.80 -88.47
N GLU A 302 -68.84 -12.00 -88.88
CA GLU A 302 -69.20 -12.59 -90.18
C GLU A 302 -70.70 -12.86 -90.28
N ASP A 303 -71.34 -13.43 -89.24
CA ASP A 303 -72.80 -13.60 -89.16
C ASP A 303 -73.52 -12.24 -89.23
N ARG A 304 -73.01 -11.23 -88.50
CA ARG A 304 -73.55 -9.86 -88.56
C ARG A 304 -73.35 -9.19 -89.93
N ARG A 305 -72.31 -9.56 -90.68
CA ARG A 305 -72.08 -9.10 -92.07
C ARG A 305 -72.98 -9.83 -93.07
N LEU A 306 -73.21 -11.13 -92.88
CA LEU A 306 -74.14 -11.94 -93.69
C LEU A 306 -75.59 -11.46 -93.52
N MET A 307 -76.00 -11.10 -92.30
CA MET A 307 -77.30 -10.44 -92.06
C MET A 307 -77.42 -9.03 -92.64
N LYS A 308 -76.31 -8.38 -93.05
CA LYS A 308 -76.32 -7.01 -93.56
C LYS A 308 -76.45 -6.91 -95.09
N ASN A 309 -76.23 -8.00 -95.84
CA ASN A 309 -76.21 -7.99 -97.31
C ASN A 309 -77.26 -8.91 -97.99
N GLY A 310 -78.37 -9.22 -97.30
CA GLY A 310 -79.61 -9.74 -97.91
C GLY A 310 -80.79 -8.92 -97.36
N VAL A 311 -81.53 -8.26 -98.24
CA VAL A 311 -82.53 -7.21 -97.94
C VAL A 311 -83.93 -7.79 -97.64
N GLN A 312 -84.64 -7.13 -96.70
CA GLN A 312 -86.11 -7.09 -96.40
C GLN A 312 -86.74 -8.35 -95.78
N GLU A 313 -87.23 -8.33 -94.53
CA GLU A 313 -88.34 -7.60 -93.87
C GLU A 313 -89.44 -8.62 -93.52
N GLU A 314 -89.68 -8.79 -92.21
CA GLU A 314 -90.98 -8.98 -91.52
C GLU A 314 -90.89 -9.96 -90.31
N ASP A 315 -91.01 -9.35 -89.13
CA ASP A 315 -91.61 -9.80 -87.87
C ASP A 315 -91.74 -11.31 -87.57
N SER A 316 -90.93 -11.76 -86.60
CA SER A 316 -91.52 -12.45 -85.46
C SER A 316 -90.85 -12.00 -84.16
N ASP A 317 -91.53 -11.08 -83.52
CA ASP A 317 -91.50 -10.83 -82.09
C ASP A 317 -91.56 -12.17 -81.31
N MET A 318 -90.50 -12.49 -80.56
CA MET A 318 -90.55 -13.48 -79.51
C MET A 318 -89.66 -13.03 -78.35
N ASP A 319 -90.18 -12.06 -77.60
CA ASP A 319 -89.81 -11.78 -76.21
C ASP A 319 -89.98 -13.04 -75.35
N ILE A 320 -88.87 -13.65 -74.90
CA ILE A 320 -88.81 -14.62 -73.80
C ILE A 320 -87.50 -14.35 -73.01
N PRO A 321 -87.57 -14.30 -71.66
CA PRO A 321 -87.31 -13.07 -70.92
C PRO A 321 -85.93 -13.00 -70.24
N GLU A 322 -85.63 -11.81 -69.71
CA GLU A 322 -84.67 -11.59 -68.63
C GLU A 322 -84.92 -12.59 -67.49
N ASP A 323 -83.94 -13.45 -67.21
CA ASP A 323 -83.86 -14.17 -65.94
C ASP A 323 -82.82 -13.44 -65.05
N GLU A 324 -83.31 -12.43 -64.32
CA GLU A 324 -82.75 -12.10 -63.03
C GLU A 324 -83.03 -13.28 -62.08
N GLY A 325 -82.03 -14.15 -61.91
CA GLY A 325 -82.25 -15.37 -61.15
C GLY A 325 -80.99 -16.13 -60.74
N SER A 326 -80.37 -15.65 -59.67
CA SER A 326 -79.67 -16.47 -58.67
C SER A 326 -78.22 -16.91 -58.95
N ASP A 327 -77.31 -16.15 -58.36
CA ASP A 327 -76.41 -16.64 -57.30
C ASP A 327 -76.11 -18.15 -57.30
N SER A 328 -74.96 -18.51 -57.86
CA SER A 328 -74.13 -19.57 -57.30
C SER A 328 -72.67 -19.24 -57.54
N ASP A 329 -72.04 -18.70 -56.49
CA ASP A 329 -70.59 -18.69 -56.32
C ASP A 329 -70.03 -20.10 -56.60
N ILE A 330 -69.38 -20.28 -57.75
CA ILE A 330 -68.47 -21.40 -57.94
C ILE A 330 -67.05 -20.86 -57.82
N GLU A 331 -66.62 -20.79 -56.55
CA GLU A 331 -65.24 -20.52 -56.16
C GLU A 331 -64.30 -21.47 -56.90
N GLU A 332 -63.45 -20.86 -57.71
CA GLU A 332 -62.04 -21.15 -57.91
C GLU A 332 -61.52 -22.32 -57.04
N GLY A 333 -61.43 -23.49 -57.67
CA GLY A 333 -60.85 -24.71 -57.10
C GLY A 333 -59.35 -24.58 -56.89
N ARG A 334 -58.96 -23.86 -55.83
CA ARG A 334 -57.62 -23.85 -55.26
C ARG A 334 -57.36 -25.21 -54.58
N PRO A 335 -56.27 -25.94 -54.91
CA PRO A 335 -55.92 -27.14 -54.16
C PRO A 335 -55.53 -26.80 -52.71
N PRO A 336 -55.88 -27.65 -51.73
CA PRO A 336 -55.96 -27.28 -50.32
C PRO A 336 -54.60 -27.29 -49.61
N LYS A 337 -54.40 -26.28 -48.74
CA LYS A 337 -53.46 -26.35 -47.62
C LYS A 337 -53.90 -27.45 -46.64
N PRO A 338 -53.01 -28.31 -46.15
CA PRO A 338 -53.31 -29.14 -44.99
C PRO A 338 -53.28 -28.30 -43.71
N TYR A 339 -54.45 -28.19 -43.05
CA TYR A 339 -54.53 -27.77 -41.64
C TYR A 339 -54.51 -29.02 -40.73
N PRO A 340 -53.89 -28.92 -39.54
CA PRO A 340 -53.84 -30.02 -38.58
C PRO A 340 -55.14 -30.12 -37.78
N ALA A 341 -55.76 -31.31 -37.77
CA ALA A 341 -56.85 -31.64 -36.85
C ALA A 341 -56.29 -32.29 -35.58
N ARG A 342 -56.70 -31.72 -34.44
CA ARG A 342 -56.50 -32.21 -33.08
C ARG A 342 -57.57 -33.25 -32.70
N HIS A 343 -57.17 -34.36 -32.08
CA HIS A 343 -57.79 -35.06 -30.93
C HIS A 343 -57.04 -36.41 -30.76
N SER A 344 -56.75 -36.98 -29.59
CA SER A 344 -57.33 -36.85 -28.25
C SER A 344 -56.30 -37.24 -27.17
N GLN A 345 -56.38 -36.51 -26.06
CA GLN A 345 -56.35 -36.96 -24.66
C GLN A 345 -55.60 -38.26 -24.29
N ILE A 346 -54.55 -38.11 -23.48
CA ILE A 346 -54.27 -39.03 -22.37
C ILE A 346 -54.33 -38.23 -21.06
N THR A 347 -55.16 -38.74 -20.17
CA THR A 347 -55.41 -38.36 -18.79
C THR A 347 -54.19 -38.61 -17.90
N GLY A 348 -54.06 -37.82 -16.83
CA GLY A 348 -52.81 -37.65 -16.08
C GLY A 348 -52.48 -38.67 -14.98
N ARG A 349 -51.62 -38.18 -14.06
CA ARG A 349 -50.97 -38.78 -12.86
C ARG A 349 -49.69 -39.57 -13.18
N VAL A 350 -48.51 -39.37 -12.58
CA VAL A 350 -48.03 -38.80 -11.29
C VAL A 350 -46.56 -38.38 -11.47
N GLY A 351 -46.07 -37.32 -10.81
CA GLY A 351 -44.62 -37.12 -10.58
C GLY A 351 -44.20 -35.66 -10.45
N GLY A 352 -43.97 -35.21 -9.23
CA GLY A 352 -43.98 -33.79 -8.83
C GLY A 352 -42.85 -32.90 -9.34
N ARG A 353 -43.21 -31.69 -9.77
CA ARG A 353 -42.33 -30.53 -9.77
C ARG A 353 -42.40 -29.87 -8.39
N LEU A 354 -41.32 -30.03 -7.63
CA LEU A 354 -41.08 -29.30 -6.39
C LEU A 354 -40.64 -27.88 -6.76
N VAL A 355 -41.56 -26.92 -6.67
CA VAL A 355 -41.22 -25.49 -6.58
C VAL A 355 -40.64 -25.28 -5.19
N GLY A 356 -39.32 -25.19 -5.11
CA GLY A 356 -38.62 -24.85 -3.88
C GLY A 356 -38.71 -23.34 -3.64
N ASN A 357 -39.52 -22.95 -2.66
CA ASN A 357 -39.40 -21.65 -2.00
C ASN A 357 -37.97 -21.50 -1.45
N MET A 358 -37.26 -20.45 -1.86
CA MET A 358 -36.05 -20.00 -1.17
C MET A 358 -36.46 -19.24 0.09
N GLN A 359 -36.56 -19.96 1.22
CA GLN A 359 -36.56 -19.38 2.55
C GLN A 359 -35.60 -20.19 3.43
N GLY A 360 -34.58 -19.52 3.98
CA GLY A 360 -33.62 -20.08 4.95
C GLY A 360 -32.20 -19.57 4.67
N GLY A 361 -31.50 -18.89 5.57
CA GLY A 361 -31.82 -18.54 6.95
C GLY A 361 -30.85 -17.47 7.43
N ASP A 362 -31.36 -16.62 8.32
CA ASP A 362 -30.55 -15.68 9.10
C ASP A 362 -29.49 -16.47 9.88
N SER A 363 -28.22 -16.13 9.63
CA SER A 363 -27.15 -16.46 10.55
C SER A 363 -27.14 -15.38 11.64
N GLU A 364 -27.63 -15.75 12.82
CA GLU A 364 -27.52 -14.94 14.02
C GLU A 364 -26.03 -14.72 14.36
N GLU A 365 -25.55 -13.49 14.15
CA GLU A 365 -24.36 -12.98 14.84
C GLU A 365 -24.74 -12.63 16.29
N PRO A 366 -23.97 -13.06 17.31
CA PRO A 366 -24.15 -12.54 18.66
C PRO A 366 -23.73 -11.07 18.70
N ARG A 367 -24.72 -10.18 18.69
CA ARG A 367 -24.55 -8.75 18.99
C ARG A 367 -23.96 -8.60 20.39
N VAL A 368 -22.70 -8.19 20.46
CA VAL A 368 -22.11 -7.64 21.68
C VAL A 368 -22.87 -6.36 22.03
N LYS A 369 -23.45 -6.33 23.23
CA LYS A 369 -24.12 -5.15 23.78
C LYS A 369 -23.07 -4.08 24.08
N ASP A 370 -22.90 -3.12 23.18
CA ASP A 370 -22.22 -1.86 23.49
C ASP A 370 -23.07 -1.04 24.46
N THR A 371 -22.63 -1.03 25.72
CA THR A 371 -23.12 -0.13 26.75
C THR A 371 -22.82 1.32 26.36
N LEU A 372 -23.88 2.13 26.33
CA LEU A 372 -23.91 3.57 26.17
C LEU A 372 -22.82 4.30 26.99
N ARG A 373 -22.00 5.12 26.32
CA ARG A 373 -21.14 6.15 26.94
C ARG A 373 -21.58 7.54 26.44
N PRO A 374 -21.65 8.57 27.29
CA PRO A 374 -22.28 9.85 26.95
C PRO A 374 -21.42 10.69 25.99
N PRO A 375 -22.01 11.67 25.27
CA PRO A 375 -21.29 12.43 24.24
C PRO A 375 -20.42 13.54 24.86
N GLY A 376 -19.11 13.49 24.57
CA GLY A 376 -18.17 14.59 24.80
C GLY A 376 -18.18 15.63 23.67
N PRO A 377 -17.62 16.84 23.89
CA PRO A 377 -17.95 18.03 23.09
C PRO A 377 -17.29 18.05 21.70
N ARG A 378 -18.06 18.52 20.71
CA ARG A 378 -17.67 18.69 19.31
C ARG A 378 -16.55 19.75 19.15
N ARG A 379 -15.35 19.34 18.74
CA ARG A 379 -14.33 20.25 18.19
C ARG A 379 -14.51 20.41 16.67
N ARG A 380 -14.85 21.63 16.23
CA ARG A 380 -14.90 22.06 14.83
C ARG A 380 -13.53 21.92 14.16
N ARG A 381 -13.39 21.04 13.16
CA ARG A 381 -12.23 21.03 12.25
C ARG A 381 -12.54 21.88 11.00
N LYS A 382 -11.77 22.95 10.80
CA LYS A 382 -11.77 23.78 9.58
C LYS A 382 -11.28 22.94 8.39
N LYS A 383 -12.07 22.85 7.32
CA LYS A 383 -11.67 22.27 6.03
C LYS A 383 -10.66 23.21 5.35
N ARG A 384 -9.45 22.74 5.09
CA ARG A 384 -8.55 23.34 4.08
C ARG A 384 -8.83 22.65 2.75
N LYS A 385 -9.24 23.41 1.74
CA LYS A 385 -9.36 22.96 0.34
C LYS A 385 -7.93 22.81 -0.21
N VAL A 386 -7.60 21.64 -0.75
CA VAL A 386 -6.45 21.44 -1.63
C VAL A 386 -7.03 21.15 -3.00
N CYS A 387 -6.82 22.06 -3.96
CA CYS A 387 -7.12 21.83 -5.37
C CYS A 387 -6.07 20.86 -5.93
N VAL A 388 -6.54 19.78 -6.55
CA VAL A 388 -5.72 18.94 -7.43
C VAL A 388 -6.27 19.16 -8.84
N CYS A 389 -5.51 19.87 -9.68
CA CYS A 389 -5.77 19.94 -11.11
C CYS A 389 -5.40 18.59 -11.74
N VAL A 390 -6.36 17.94 -12.38
CA VAL A 390 -6.13 16.79 -13.25
C VAL A 390 -6.12 17.31 -14.69
N CYS A 391 -4.94 17.36 -15.30
CA CYS A 391 -4.79 17.57 -16.74
C CYS A 391 -5.10 16.25 -17.45
N ILE A 392 -6.17 16.24 -18.26
CA ILE A 392 -6.48 15.16 -19.19
C ILE A 392 -5.74 15.46 -20.50
N CYS A 393 -4.70 14.69 -20.79
CA CYS A 393 -4.06 14.64 -22.11
C CYS A 393 -4.79 13.61 -22.96
N VAL A 394 -5.50 14.08 -23.99
CA VAL A 394 -6.08 13.24 -25.04
C VAL A 394 -5.01 12.98 -26.09
N CYS A 395 -4.42 11.78 -26.11
CA CYS A 395 -3.61 11.31 -27.22
C CYS A 395 -4.51 10.66 -28.28
N ARG A 396 -4.69 11.37 -29.40
CA ARG A 396 -5.03 10.79 -30.69
C ARG A 396 -3.86 9.94 -31.16
N TYR A 397 -4.08 8.67 -31.50
CA TYR A 397 -3.28 8.01 -32.52
C TYR A 397 -4.20 7.34 -33.54
N VAL A 398 -3.99 7.79 -34.77
CA VAL A 398 -4.50 7.30 -36.04
C VAL A 398 -3.66 6.08 -36.41
N THR A 399 -4.29 5.01 -36.89
CA THR A 399 -3.61 4.07 -37.79
C THR A 399 -4.64 3.52 -38.77
N ILE A 400 -4.41 3.84 -40.05
CA ILE A 400 -5.03 3.26 -41.23
C ILE A 400 -3.92 2.45 -41.93
N GLN A 401 -4.35 1.34 -42.54
CA GLN A 401 -3.62 0.25 -43.21
C GLN A 401 -3.14 -0.89 -42.33
#